data_AF-A0A972ZWI6-F1
#
_entry.id   AF-A0A972ZWI6-F1
#
_cell.length_a   1.000
_cell.length_b   1.000
_cell.length_c   1.000
_cell.angle_alpha   90.00
_cell.angle_beta   90.00
_cell.angle_gamma   90.00
#
_symmetry.space_group_name_H-M   'P 1'
#
loop_
_entity.id
_entity.type
_entity.pdbx_description
1 polymer ?
#
loop_
_entity_poly.entity_id
_entity_poly.type
_entity_poly.pdbx_seq_one_letter_code
_entity_poly.pdbx_strand_id
1 'polypeptide(L)'
;MIAIVIDDMGPNQKNARRAMTMPSPITLSFLPYADDLTPMVTRARANGHEVLLHLPMEPNNSHLHQPSPNSLLTTLDAAEISERLAWNLGRFSGYVGINNHMGSRFTADPRALAPVMAELKSRGLLFLDSRTTNQTVGRRLALQAGV
;
A
#
# COMPACT_ATOMS: atom_id res chain seq x y z
N MET A 1 15.35 13.77 10.88
CA MET A 1 15.19 12.30 10.88
C MET A 1 14.98 11.85 9.45
N ILE A 2 15.48 10.67 9.07
CA ILE A 2 15.28 10.08 7.74
C ILE A 2 14.62 8.72 7.94
N ALA A 3 13.63 8.39 7.11
CA ALA A 3 13.03 7.06 7.03
C ALA A 3 13.28 6.48 5.65
N ILE A 4 13.52 5.16 5.58
CA ILE A 4 13.74 4.43 4.33
C ILE A 4 12.69 3.31 4.26
N VAL A 5 12.01 3.22 3.12
CA VAL A 5 11.02 2.19 2.81
C VAL A 5 11.50 1.39 1.60
N ILE A 6 11.42 0.06 1.68
CA ILE A 6 11.63 -0.85 0.54
C ILE A 6 10.27 -1.39 0.11
N ASP A 7 9.85 -1.00 -1.08
CA ASP A 7 8.58 -1.38 -1.71
C ASP A 7 8.69 -2.73 -2.44
N ASP A 8 7.56 -3.21 -2.97
CA ASP A 8 7.43 -4.44 -3.77
C ASP A 8 7.91 -5.72 -3.07
N MET A 9 7.81 -5.77 -1.75
CA MET A 9 8.13 -6.96 -0.98
C MET A 9 7.10 -8.06 -1.24
N GLY A 10 7.58 -9.30 -1.41
CA GLY A 10 6.74 -10.50 -1.55
C GLY A 10 7.01 -11.29 -2.83
N PRO A 11 6.63 -10.82 -4.02
CA PRO A 11 6.64 -11.63 -5.25
C PRO A 11 8.02 -12.23 -5.57
N ASN A 12 9.09 -11.46 -5.40
CA ASN A 12 10.45 -11.98 -5.47
C ASN A 12 10.94 -12.42 -4.09
N GLN A 13 10.65 -13.66 -3.74
CA GLN A 13 10.99 -14.28 -2.46
C GLN A 13 12.49 -14.20 -2.11
N LYS A 14 13.38 -14.29 -3.12
CA LYS A 14 14.83 -14.17 -2.89
C LYS A 14 15.21 -12.75 -2.46
N ASN A 15 14.68 -11.74 -3.12
CA ASN A 15 14.95 -10.34 -2.79
C ASN A 15 14.28 -9.94 -1.47
N ALA A 16 13.04 -10.38 -1.23
CA ALA A 16 12.34 -10.15 0.02
C ALA A 16 13.13 -10.69 1.22
N ARG A 17 13.67 -11.91 1.13
CA ARG A 17 14.54 -12.48 2.17
C ARG A 17 15.79 -11.65 2.43
N ARG A 18 16.43 -11.10 1.39
CA ARG A 18 17.60 -10.23 1.55
C ARG A 18 17.24 -8.93 2.26
N ALA A 19 16.14 -8.29 1.86
CA ALA A 19 15.67 -7.06 2.49
C ALA A 19 15.30 -7.26 3.98
N MET A 20 14.65 -8.38 4.33
CA MET A 20 14.33 -8.74 5.73
C MET A 20 15.56 -9.02 6.61
N THR A 21 16.75 -9.17 6.03
CA THR A 21 18.01 -9.36 6.78
C THR A 21 18.84 -8.09 6.88
N MET A 22 18.37 -6.97 6.33
CA MET A 22 19.06 -5.69 6.46
C MET A 22 18.95 -5.18 7.90
N PRO A 23 19.94 -4.42 8.40
CA PRO A 23 19.85 -3.80 9.72
C PRO A 23 18.62 -2.91 9.84
N SER A 24 17.88 -3.04 10.96
CA SER A 24 16.81 -2.11 11.31
C SER A 24 17.39 -0.72 11.67
N PRO A 25 16.61 0.38 11.57
CA PRO A 25 15.19 0.44 11.19
C PRO A 25 14.97 0.80 9.71
N ILE A 26 14.75 -0.22 8.87
CA ILE A 26 14.21 -0.05 7.51
C ILE A 26 12.76 -0.54 7.51
N THR A 27 11.86 0.23 6.88
CA THR A 27 10.45 -0.15 6.73
C THR A 27 10.27 -0.99 5.47
N LEU A 28 9.45 -2.03 5.53
CA LEU A 28 9.23 -2.96 4.42
C LEU A 28 7.77 -2.94 3.99
N SER A 29 7.49 -2.69 2.72
CA SER A 29 6.12 -2.59 2.20
C SER A 29 5.77 -3.78 1.31
N PHE A 30 4.76 -4.56 1.71
CA PHE A 30 4.44 -5.85 1.09
C PHE A 30 3.22 -5.79 0.18
N LEU A 31 3.36 -6.35 -1.03
CA LEU A 31 2.27 -6.49 -1.98
C LEU A 31 1.27 -7.56 -1.48
N PRO A 32 -0.03 -7.22 -1.35
CA PRO A 32 -1.04 -8.06 -0.70
C PRO A 32 -1.38 -9.36 -1.45
N TYR A 33 -1.02 -9.44 -2.73
CA TYR A 33 -1.23 -10.62 -3.57
C TYR A 33 -0.01 -11.55 -3.64
N ALA A 34 1.08 -11.27 -2.92
CA ALA A 34 2.23 -12.17 -2.90
C ALA A 34 1.93 -13.48 -2.17
N ASP A 35 2.59 -14.55 -2.58
CA ASP A 35 2.55 -15.85 -1.89
C ASP A 35 3.32 -15.78 -0.57
N ASP A 36 2.97 -16.64 0.39
CA ASP A 36 3.65 -16.81 1.69
C ASP A 36 3.81 -15.51 2.51
N LEU A 37 2.87 -14.57 2.40
CA LEU A 37 2.91 -13.27 3.08
C LEU A 37 3.00 -13.37 4.61
N THR A 38 2.14 -14.16 5.25
CA THR A 38 2.07 -14.22 6.71
C THR A 38 3.40 -14.65 7.35
N PRO A 39 4.06 -15.73 6.92
CA PRO A 39 5.40 -16.07 7.40
C PRO A 39 6.45 -14.97 7.15
N MET A 40 6.43 -14.35 5.97
CA MET A 40 7.39 -13.27 5.63
C MET A 40 7.22 -12.06 6.54
N VAL A 41 6.00 -11.54 6.67
CA VAL A 41 5.71 -10.38 7.51
C VAL A 41 6.02 -10.67 8.97
N THR A 42 5.69 -11.86 9.46
CA THR A 42 6.03 -12.28 10.84
C THR A 42 7.53 -12.24 11.08
N ARG A 43 8.33 -12.76 10.14
CA ARG A 43 9.79 -12.73 10.22
C ARG A 43 10.37 -11.32 10.12
N ALA A 44 9.87 -10.50 9.20
CA ALA A 44 10.27 -9.11 9.06
C ALA A 44 10.09 -8.34 10.38
N ARG A 45 8.91 -8.47 10.99
CA ARG A 45 8.59 -7.83 12.27
C ARG A 45 9.44 -8.37 13.42
N ALA A 46 9.68 -9.69 13.47
CA ALA A 46 10.56 -10.30 14.47
C ALA A 46 12.01 -9.77 14.38
N ASN A 47 12.45 -9.38 13.18
CA ASN A 47 13.75 -8.73 12.95
C ASN A 47 13.74 -7.21 13.24
N GLY A 48 12.64 -6.66 13.77
CA GLY A 48 12.53 -5.26 14.16
C GLY A 48 12.19 -4.30 13.02
N HIS A 49 11.72 -4.80 11.86
CA HIS A 49 11.24 -3.94 10.79
C HIS A 49 9.81 -3.47 11.05
N GLU A 50 9.55 -2.19 10.75
CA GLU A 50 8.20 -1.70 10.54
C GLU A 50 7.67 -2.20 9.19
N VAL A 51 6.36 -2.45 9.11
CA VAL A 51 5.74 -3.02 7.91
C VAL A 51 4.59 -2.15 7.44
N LEU A 52 4.50 -1.99 6.12
CA LEU A 52 3.38 -1.38 5.42
C LEU A 52 2.74 -2.38 4.46
N LEU A 53 1.48 -2.13 4.12
CA LEU A 53 0.82 -2.79 2.99
C LEU A 53 1.00 -1.94 1.73
N HIS A 54 1.56 -2.55 0.68
CA HIS A 54 1.82 -1.91 -0.59
C HIS A 54 0.58 -2.04 -1.50
N LEU A 55 -0.32 -1.06 -1.43
CA LEU A 55 -1.68 -1.14 -1.98
C LEU A 55 -1.67 -0.89 -3.50
N PRO A 56 -2.09 -1.86 -4.34
CA PRO A 56 -2.11 -1.68 -5.79
C PRO A 56 -3.16 -0.68 -6.25
N MET A 57 -2.72 0.32 -7.01
CA MET A 57 -3.56 1.43 -7.48
C MET A 57 -3.29 1.75 -8.95
N GLU A 58 -4.33 2.18 -9.67
CA GLU A 58 -4.28 2.47 -11.10
C GLU A 58 -3.24 3.55 -11.47
N PRO A 59 -2.30 3.27 -12.40
CA PRO A 59 -1.44 4.28 -13.01
C PRO A 59 -2.09 4.97 -14.23
N ASN A 60 -1.55 6.12 -14.64
CA ASN A 60 -1.99 6.81 -15.86
C ASN A 60 -1.84 5.95 -17.13
N ASN A 61 -0.78 5.14 -17.21
CA ASN A 61 -0.49 4.30 -18.37
C ASN A 61 -0.99 2.86 -18.15
N SER A 62 -2.21 2.70 -17.63
CA SER A 62 -2.77 1.39 -17.26
C SER A 62 -2.84 0.40 -18.44
N HIS A 63 -2.93 0.86 -19.68
CA HIS A 63 -2.88 0.01 -20.87
C HIS A 63 -1.52 -0.67 -21.10
N LEU A 64 -0.44 -0.16 -20.51
CA LEU A 64 0.91 -0.74 -20.60
C LEU A 64 1.20 -1.73 -19.47
N HIS A 65 0.31 -1.83 -18.48
CA HIS A 65 0.52 -2.63 -17.28
C HIS A 65 -0.66 -3.58 -17.06
N GLN A 66 -0.37 -4.85 -16.84
CA GLN A 66 -1.42 -5.76 -16.39
C GLN A 66 -1.87 -5.32 -14.98
N PRO A 67 -3.18 -5.12 -14.74
CA PRO A 67 -3.65 -4.76 -13.42
C PRO A 67 -3.25 -5.82 -12.40
N SER A 68 -2.60 -5.40 -11.31
CA SER A 68 -2.34 -6.31 -10.20
C SER A 68 -3.65 -6.82 -9.60
N PRO A 69 -3.69 -8.03 -9.02
CA PRO A 69 -4.89 -8.56 -8.38
C PRO A 69 -5.47 -7.58 -7.35
N ASN A 70 -6.78 -7.36 -7.40
CA ASN A 70 -7.52 -6.43 -6.53
C ASN A 70 -6.98 -4.98 -6.54
N SER A 71 -6.40 -4.52 -7.66
CA SER A 71 -6.04 -3.12 -7.82
C SER A 71 -7.26 -2.20 -7.71
N LEU A 72 -7.05 -1.06 -7.04
CA LEU A 72 -8.05 0.00 -6.96
C LEU A 72 -7.99 0.84 -8.24
N LEU A 73 -9.13 0.94 -8.92
CA LEU A 73 -9.26 1.65 -10.21
C LEU A 73 -10.25 2.81 -10.10
N THR A 74 -9.99 3.88 -10.83
CA THR A 74 -10.84 5.08 -10.87
C THR A 74 -12.19 4.83 -11.53
N THR A 75 -12.31 3.76 -12.33
CA THR A 75 -13.57 3.36 -12.98
C THR A 75 -14.54 2.65 -12.03
N LEU A 76 -14.07 2.20 -10.88
CA LEU A 76 -14.89 1.52 -9.88
C LEU A 76 -15.74 2.55 -9.11
N ASP A 77 -16.87 2.09 -8.57
CA ASP A 77 -17.63 2.85 -7.59
C ASP A 77 -17.05 2.71 -6.18
N ALA A 78 -17.59 3.46 -5.22
CA ALA A 78 -17.07 3.48 -3.85
C ALA A 78 -17.25 2.13 -3.12
N ALA A 79 -18.30 1.36 -3.45
CA ALA A 79 -18.56 0.08 -2.81
C ALA A 79 -17.52 -0.96 -3.24
N GLU A 80 -17.26 -1.05 -4.54
CA GLU A 80 -16.26 -1.93 -5.13
C GLU A 80 -14.83 -1.53 -4.71
N ILE A 81 -14.53 -0.22 -4.59
CA ILE A 81 -13.25 0.23 -4.01
C ILE A 81 -13.11 -0.25 -2.57
N SER A 82 -14.18 -0.14 -1.77
CA SER A 82 -14.17 -0.57 -0.36
C SER A 82 -14.01 -2.09 -0.23
N GLU A 83 -14.68 -2.86 -1.08
CA GLU A 83 -14.55 -4.32 -1.13
C GLU A 83 -13.12 -4.76 -1.46
N ARG A 84 -12.54 -4.21 -2.52
CA ARG A 84 -11.14 -4.51 -2.90
C ARG A 84 -10.17 -4.04 -1.82
N LEU A 85 -10.40 -2.88 -1.22
CA LEU A 85 -9.58 -2.40 -0.12
C LEU A 85 -9.65 -3.36 1.07
N ALA A 86 -10.84 -3.81 1.46
CA ALA A 86 -11.02 -4.80 2.52
C ALA A 86 -10.31 -6.12 2.21
N TRP A 87 -10.39 -6.59 0.95
CA TRP A 87 -9.64 -7.77 0.51
C TRP A 87 -8.13 -7.59 0.71
N ASN A 88 -7.57 -6.46 0.26
CA ASN A 88 -6.14 -6.16 0.39
C ASN A 88 -5.73 -6.09 1.87
N LEU A 89 -6.45 -5.31 2.69
CA LEU A 89 -6.19 -5.14 4.12
C LEU A 89 -6.31 -6.46 4.91
N GLY A 90 -7.09 -7.42 4.41
CA GLY A 90 -7.28 -8.74 5.01
C GLY A 90 -6.19 -9.77 4.67
N ARG A 91 -5.22 -9.46 3.81
CA ARG A 91 -4.22 -10.43 3.34
C ARG A 91 -3.18 -10.81 4.39
N PHE A 92 -2.87 -9.89 5.29
CA PHE A 92 -1.99 -10.12 6.44
C PHE A 92 -2.28 -9.09 7.53
N SER A 93 -1.58 -9.16 8.66
CA SER A 93 -1.73 -8.21 9.78
C SER A 93 -0.37 -7.74 10.30
N GLY A 94 -0.38 -6.72 11.17
CA GLY A 94 0.84 -6.19 11.78
C GLY A 94 1.52 -5.07 11.00
N TYR A 95 0.88 -4.54 9.94
CA TYR A 95 1.28 -3.31 9.30
C TYR A 95 0.77 -2.08 10.08
N VAL A 96 1.49 -0.96 9.99
CA VAL A 96 1.12 0.31 10.64
C VAL A 96 0.32 1.24 9.71
N GLY A 97 0.28 0.92 8.42
CA GLY A 97 -0.42 1.68 7.41
C GLY A 97 -0.20 1.12 6.02
N ILE A 98 -0.51 1.94 5.02
CA ILE A 98 -0.33 1.58 3.61
C ILE A 98 0.64 2.55 2.91
N ASN A 99 1.23 2.11 1.81
CA ASN A 99 1.74 2.99 0.76
C ASN A 99 1.24 2.52 -0.61
N ASN A 100 1.10 3.42 -1.57
CA ASN A 100 0.56 3.06 -2.89
C ASN A 100 1.62 2.40 -3.80
N HIS A 101 1.28 1.24 -4.35
CA HIS A 101 1.97 0.65 -5.50
C HIS A 101 1.41 1.30 -6.77
N MET A 102 2.29 1.98 -7.53
CA MET A 102 1.90 2.83 -8.65
C MET A 102 0.89 3.92 -8.24
N GLY A 103 -0.33 3.92 -8.77
CA GLY A 103 -1.40 4.83 -8.36
C GLY A 103 -1.38 6.24 -8.94
N SER A 104 -0.56 6.53 -9.96
CA SER A 104 -0.46 7.90 -10.52
C SER A 104 -1.77 8.48 -11.05
N ARG A 105 -2.74 7.63 -11.41
CA ARG A 105 -4.10 8.04 -11.77
C ARG A 105 -5.03 8.02 -10.56
N PHE A 106 -4.98 6.94 -9.78
CA PHE A 106 -5.88 6.76 -8.64
C PHE A 106 -5.69 7.82 -7.56
N THR A 107 -4.44 8.15 -7.19
CA THR A 107 -4.16 9.12 -6.13
C THR A 107 -4.46 10.56 -6.55
N ALA A 108 -4.64 10.81 -7.85
CA ALA A 108 -5.07 12.10 -8.39
C ALA A 108 -6.61 12.27 -8.44
N ASP A 109 -7.40 11.19 -8.30
CA ASP A 109 -8.87 11.24 -8.29
C ASP A 109 -9.40 11.34 -6.85
N PRO A 110 -9.96 12.49 -6.43
CA PRO A 110 -10.45 12.65 -5.07
C PRO A 110 -11.64 11.74 -4.73
N ARG A 111 -12.50 11.44 -5.69
CA ARG A 111 -13.68 10.59 -5.50
C ARG A 111 -13.26 9.15 -5.24
N ALA A 112 -12.26 8.67 -5.97
CA ALA A 112 -11.74 7.32 -5.82
C ALA A 112 -10.93 7.15 -4.51
N LEU A 113 -10.14 8.16 -4.13
CA LEU A 113 -9.27 8.08 -2.96
C LEU A 113 -9.99 8.32 -1.62
N ALA A 114 -11.11 9.06 -1.61
CA ALA A 114 -11.89 9.34 -0.40
C ALA A 114 -12.29 8.10 0.42
N PRO A 115 -12.89 7.03 -0.14
CA PRO A 115 -13.22 5.83 0.63
C PRO A 115 -12.00 5.16 1.25
N VAL A 116 -10.83 5.22 0.61
CA VAL A 116 -9.58 4.70 1.17
C VAL A 116 -9.20 5.46 2.44
N MET A 117 -9.24 6.80 2.41
CA MET A 117 -8.91 7.62 3.58
C MET A 117 -9.87 7.39 4.74
N ALA A 118 -11.17 7.25 4.44
CA ALA A 118 -12.18 6.93 5.45
C ALA A 118 -11.89 5.59 6.15
N GLU A 119 -11.55 4.55 5.38
CA GLU A 119 -11.21 3.24 5.91
C GLU A 119 -9.94 3.29 6.76
N LEU A 120 -8.87 3.94 6.27
CA LEU A 120 -7.62 4.09 7.02
C LEU A 120 -7.85 4.83 8.34
N LYS A 121 -8.66 5.89 8.34
CA LYS A 121 -9.03 6.61 9.55
C LYS A 121 -9.72 5.70 10.56
N SER A 122 -10.71 4.93 10.12
CA SER A 122 -11.49 4.04 10.98
C SER A 122 -10.62 2.97 11.67
N ARG A 123 -9.53 2.56 11.01
CA ARG A 123 -8.58 1.56 11.50
C ARG A 123 -7.35 2.13 12.22
N GLY A 124 -7.22 3.46 12.27
CA GLY A 124 -6.04 4.12 12.84
C GLY A 124 -4.74 3.85 12.07
N LEU A 125 -4.85 3.67 10.75
CA LEU A 125 -3.73 3.37 9.86
C LEU A 125 -3.19 4.63 9.21
N LEU A 126 -1.86 4.73 9.05
CA LEU A 126 -1.25 5.83 8.31
C LEU A 126 -1.36 5.64 6.78
N PHE A 127 -1.28 6.75 6.05
CA PHE A 127 -1.13 6.78 4.60
C PHE A 127 0.23 7.37 4.22
N LEU A 128 1.09 6.56 3.60
CA LEU A 128 2.32 7.03 2.97
C LEU A 128 2.10 7.16 1.46
N ASP A 129 2.03 8.40 0.97
CA ASP A 129 1.95 8.68 -0.46
C ASP A 129 3.34 8.56 -1.10
N SER A 130 3.53 7.61 -2.01
CA SER A 130 4.79 7.46 -2.77
C SER A 130 5.01 8.58 -3.79
N ARG A 131 4.01 9.45 -4.01
CA ARG A 131 4.06 10.56 -4.96
C ARG A 131 4.50 10.15 -6.36
N THR A 132 3.97 9.02 -6.84
CA THR A 132 4.15 8.54 -8.23
C THR A 132 3.59 9.51 -9.28
N THR A 133 2.87 10.55 -8.83
CA THR A 133 2.48 11.74 -9.59
C THR A 133 2.60 12.97 -8.69
N ASN A 134 2.86 14.14 -9.29
CA ASN A 134 2.77 15.42 -8.59
C ASN A 134 1.32 15.91 -8.41
N GLN A 135 0.36 15.30 -9.12
CA GLN A 135 -1.07 15.63 -9.06
C GLN A 135 -1.82 14.92 -7.94
N THR A 136 -1.13 14.11 -7.13
CA THR A 136 -1.76 13.37 -6.03
C THR A 136 -2.47 14.32 -5.09
N VAL A 137 -3.70 13.97 -4.73
CA VAL A 137 -4.49 14.64 -3.69
C VAL A 137 -4.38 13.94 -2.34
N GLY A 138 -3.53 12.91 -2.24
CA GLY A 138 -3.37 12.05 -1.07
C GLY A 138 -3.15 12.79 0.24
N ARG A 139 -2.13 13.66 0.31
CA ARG A 139 -1.88 14.47 1.53
C ARG A 139 -3.08 15.33 1.93
N ARG A 140 -3.75 15.96 0.96
CA ARG A 140 -4.90 16.83 1.24
C ARG A 140 -6.08 16.05 1.80
N LEU A 141 -6.41 14.91 1.19
CA LEU A 141 -7.51 14.07 1.64
C LEU A 141 -7.21 13.36 2.97
N ALA A 142 -5.98 12.91 3.19
CA ALA A 142 -5.56 12.34 4.47
C ALA A 142 -5.80 13.32 5.63
N LEU A 143 -5.31 14.57 5.49
CA LEU A 143 -5.53 15.61 6.48
C LEU A 143 -7.02 15.93 6.70
N GLN A 144 -7.84 15.95 5.63
CA GLN A 144 -9.28 16.18 5.72
C GLN A 144 -10.03 15.05 6.45
N ALA A 145 -9.60 13.80 6.25
CA ALA A 145 -10.14 12.62 6.93
C ALA A 145 -9.56 12.42 8.35
N GLY A 146 -8.48 13.13 8.70
CA GLY A 146 -7.76 12.97 9.96
C GLY A 146 -6.89 11.73 10.02
N VAL A 147 -6.41 11.26 8.85
CA VAL A 147 -5.38 10.22 8.67
C VAL A 147 -3.99 10.83 8.80
#